data_AF-A0A8S0SKQ1-F1
#
_entry.id   AF-A0A8S0SKQ1-F1
#
_cell.length_a   1.000
_cell.length_b   1.000
_cell.length_c   1.000
_cell.angle_alpha   90.00
_cell.angle_beta   90.00
_cell.angle_gamma   90.00
#
_symmetry.space_group_name_H-M   'P 1'
#
loop_
_entity.id
_entity.type
_entity.pdbx_description
1 polymer ?
#
loop_
_entity_poly.entity_id
_entity_poly.type
_entity_poly.pdbx_seq_one_letter_code
_entity_poly.pdbx_strand_id
1 'polypeptide(L)'
;MYSVIPSLQKWFWFKLLCTLYQVGRDPRFESLCGKLDVEGFKKRYDFIHKNELPAEKEALKKKMKEENDPEVINELKDRMAQIGRELKSAVTKHTDKEIIAEHKKKEREAAKKGKRPYYLKKSDIRKQKLIQKYEELKGTGKLESFLDKKRRKNAAKDHRYMPYRRPAEQ
;
A
#
# COMPACT_ATOMS: atom_id res chain seq x y z
N MET A 1 26.04 -55.83 10.02
CA MET A 1 25.14 -54.66 9.98
C MET A 1 25.96 -53.41 10.23
N TYR A 2 25.79 -52.37 9.42
CA TYR A 2 26.08 -50.94 9.60
C TYR A 2 26.57 -50.35 8.27
N SER A 3 25.62 -50.08 7.38
CA SER A 3 25.85 -49.26 6.20
C SER A 3 26.02 -47.80 6.63
N VAL A 4 27.20 -47.24 6.38
CA VAL A 4 27.56 -45.87 6.71
C VAL A 4 26.74 -44.90 5.85
N ILE A 5 26.01 -44.02 6.52
CA ILE A 5 25.02 -43.07 5.97
C ILE A 5 25.72 -42.06 5.03
N PRO A 6 25.50 -42.10 3.70
CA PRO A 6 26.18 -41.21 2.74
C PRO A 6 25.66 -39.76 2.74
N SER A 7 24.61 -39.46 3.51
CA SER A 7 23.91 -38.17 3.47
C SER A 7 24.61 -37.07 4.28
N LEU A 8 25.38 -37.43 5.31
CA LEU A 8 26.05 -36.47 6.21
C LEU A 8 27.26 -35.80 5.56
N GLN A 9 28.01 -36.50 4.70
CA GLN A 9 29.15 -35.89 3.97
C GLN A 9 28.70 -34.89 2.91
N LYS A 10 27.57 -35.13 2.22
CA LYS A 10 26.98 -34.16 1.28
C LYS A 10 26.46 -32.90 1.98
N TRP A 11 25.86 -33.06 3.17
CA TRP A 11 25.41 -31.92 3.98
C TRP A 11 26.58 -31.08 4.51
N PHE A 12 27.67 -31.72 4.92
CA PHE A 12 28.87 -31.04 5.38
C PHE A 12 29.53 -30.22 4.26
N TRP A 13 29.64 -30.78 3.06
CA TRP A 13 30.15 -30.07 1.88
C TRP A 13 29.24 -28.93 1.42
N PHE A 14 27.90 -29.10 1.45
CA PHE A 14 26.98 -28.01 1.10
C PHE A 14 27.05 -26.84 2.09
N LYS A 15 27.22 -27.14 3.39
CA LYS A 15 27.38 -26.12 4.43
C LYS A 15 28.74 -25.41 4.35
N LEU A 16 29.81 -26.12 4.00
CA LEU A 16 31.15 -25.55 3.78
C LEU A 16 31.21 -24.67 2.51
N LEU A 17 30.60 -25.10 1.41
CA LEU A 17 30.55 -24.36 0.15
C LEU A 17 29.73 -23.06 0.30
N CYS A 18 28.64 -23.09 1.08
CA CYS A 18 27.76 -21.95 1.32
C CYS A 18 28.43 -20.84 2.18
N THR A 19 29.40 -21.18 3.03
CA THR A 19 30.19 -20.19 3.80
C THR A 19 31.37 -19.60 3.03
N LEU A 20 31.81 -20.24 1.95
CA LEU A 20 32.96 -19.81 1.14
C LEU A 20 32.56 -18.95 -0.06
N TYR A 21 31.29 -18.94 -0.44
CA TYR A 21 30.77 -18.03 -1.46
C TYR A 21 30.54 -16.64 -0.86
N GLN A 22 31.53 -15.75 -1.00
CA GLN A 22 31.29 -14.31 -0.83
C GLN A 22 30.38 -13.83 -1.96
N VAL A 23 29.08 -13.74 -1.66
CA VAL A 23 28.13 -13.00 -2.49
C VAL A 23 28.70 -11.59 -2.62
N GLY A 24 29.03 -11.15 -3.83
CA GLY A 24 29.31 -9.74 -4.11
C GLY A 24 28.06 -8.92 -3.77
N ARG A 25 27.95 -8.45 -2.54
CA ARG A 25 26.82 -7.65 -2.07
C ARG A 25 27.08 -6.22 -2.51
N ASP A 26 26.11 -5.65 -3.21
CA ASP A 26 26.15 -4.23 -3.52
C ASP A 26 26.09 -3.46 -2.18
N PRO A 27 27.06 -2.58 -1.89
CA PRO A 27 27.18 -1.87 -0.62
C PRO A 27 25.93 -1.05 -0.28
N ARG A 28 25.10 -0.68 -1.27
CA ARG A 28 23.82 0.00 -1.05
C ARG A 28 22.79 -0.88 -0.33
N PHE A 29 22.90 -2.20 -0.45
CA PHE A 29 21.98 -3.17 0.14
C PHE A 29 22.59 -3.92 1.32
N GLU A 30 23.75 -3.49 1.82
CA GLU A 30 24.31 -4.02 3.04
C GLU A 30 23.55 -3.53 4.28
N SER A 31 23.47 -4.39 5.30
CA SER A 31 22.88 -4.05 6.60
C SER A 31 23.63 -2.94 7.34
N LEU A 32 24.85 -2.63 6.92
CA LEU A 32 25.68 -1.53 7.44
C LEU A 32 25.26 -0.17 6.89
N CYS A 33 24.53 -0.12 5.76
CA CYS A 33 23.93 1.10 5.26
C CYS A 33 22.80 1.50 6.22
N GLY A 34 22.92 2.67 6.86
CA GLY A 34 22.06 3.10 7.96
C GLY A 34 20.55 3.12 7.68
N LYS A 35 19.74 3.44 8.70
CA LYS A 35 18.28 3.40 8.57
C LYS A 35 17.75 4.48 7.60
N LEU A 36 16.92 4.06 6.64
CA LEU A 36 16.20 4.97 5.74
C LEU A 36 15.25 5.91 6.51
N ASP A 37 15.48 7.21 6.39
CA ASP A 37 14.48 8.23 6.75
C ASP A 37 13.47 8.40 5.61
N VAL A 38 12.31 7.76 5.79
CA VAL A 38 11.19 7.78 4.84
C VAL A 38 10.63 9.20 4.67
N GLU A 39 10.69 10.04 5.70
CA GLU A 39 10.14 11.41 5.62
C GLU A 39 11.06 12.35 4.87
N GLY A 40 12.36 12.33 5.20
CA GLY A 40 13.37 13.07 4.46
C GLY A 40 13.46 12.64 3.01
N PHE A 41 13.42 11.33 2.73
CA PHE A 41 13.38 10.80 1.36
C PHE A 41 12.17 11.36 0.60
N LYS A 42 10.97 11.28 1.19
CA LYS A 42 9.76 11.79 0.54
C LYS A 42 9.87 13.28 0.22
N LYS A 43 10.40 14.09 1.14
CA LYS A 43 10.60 15.53 0.92
C LYS A 43 11.60 15.82 -0.21
N ARG A 44 12.69 15.05 -0.30
CA ARG A 44 13.70 15.23 -1.36
C ARG A 44 13.15 14.87 -2.74
N TYR A 45 12.32 13.84 -2.82
CA TYR A 45 11.76 13.32 -4.07
C TYR A 45 10.29 13.72 -4.30
N ASP A 46 9.82 14.78 -3.64
CA ASP A 46 8.41 15.20 -3.69
C ASP A 46 8.03 15.72 -5.10
N PHE A 47 9.01 16.17 -5.88
CA PHE A 47 8.84 16.63 -7.26
C PHE A 47 8.32 15.53 -8.19
N ILE A 48 8.66 14.27 -7.93
CA ILE A 48 8.19 13.12 -8.71
C ILE A 48 6.66 13.05 -8.62
N HIS A 49 6.12 13.17 -7.42
CA HIS A 49 4.69 13.09 -7.18
C HIS A 49 3.92 14.36 -7.58
N LYS A 50 4.56 15.52 -7.46
CA LYS A 50 3.94 16.83 -7.74
C LYS A 50 3.94 17.19 -9.22
N ASN A 51 5.03 16.90 -9.93
CA ASN A 51 5.26 17.42 -11.28
C ASN A 51 5.41 16.30 -12.32
N GLU A 52 6.31 15.34 -12.08
CA GLU A 52 6.70 14.36 -13.11
C GLU A 52 5.60 13.34 -13.40
N LEU A 53 5.03 12.70 -12.38
CA LEU A 53 3.94 11.74 -12.54
C LEU A 53 2.68 12.32 -13.22
N PRO A 54 2.18 13.52 -12.86
CA PRO A 54 1.06 14.11 -13.59
C PRO A 54 1.43 14.46 -15.03
N ALA A 55 2.64 14.97 -15.28
CA ALA A 55 3.11 15.26 -16.65
C ALA A 55 3.23 13.98 -17.50
N GLU A 56 3.79 12.89 -16.94
CA GLU A 56 3.87 11.57 -17.59
C GLU A 56 2.47 11.07 -17.94
N LYS A 57 1.52 11.20 -17.00
CA LYS A 57 0.13 10.80 -17.23
C LYS A 57 -0.53 11.60 -18.35
N GLU A 58 -0.23 12.89 -18.50
CA GLU A 58 -0.72 13.71 -19.60
C GLU A 58 -0.06 13.35 -20.93
N ALA A 59 1.25 13.09 -20.94
CA ALA A 59 1.97 12.63 -22.11
C ALA A 59 1.42 11.28 -22.61
N LEU A 60 1.16 10.33 -21.70
CA LEU A 60 0.55 9.03 -22.04
C LEU A 60 -0.85 9.19 -22.64
N LYS A 61 -1.65 10.14 -22.15
CA LYS A 61 -2.96 10.45 -22.75
C LYS A 61 -2.84 10.99 -24.17
N LYS A 62 -1.79 11.75 -24.49
CA LYS A 62 -1.54 12.25 -25.85
C LYS A 62 -1.15 11.09 -26.78
N LYS A 63 -0.19 10.27 -26.35
CA LYS A 63 0.23 9.05 -27.07
C LYS A 63 -0.95 8.11 -27.36
N MET A 64 -1.83 7.92 -26.38
CA MET A 64 -3.03 7.09 -26.54
C MET A 64 -4.01 7.62 -27.59
N LYS A 65 -4.00 8.92 -27.92
CA LYS A 65 -4.83 9.49 -29.00
C LYS A 65 -4.19 9.37 -30.38
N GLU A 66 -2.87 9.32 -30.42
CA GLU A 66 -2.07 9.25 -31.65
C GLU A 66 -1.97 7.80 -32.14
N GLU A 67 -1.83 6.87 -31.20
CA GLU A 67 -1.66 5.45 -31.47
C GLU A 67 -2.97 4.78 -31.88
N ASN A 68 -2.90 3.87 -32.85
CA ASN A 68 -4.04 3.10 -33.33
C ASN A 68 -3.94 1.62 -32.94
N ASP A 69 -2.73 1.14 -32.65
CA ASP A 69 -2.50 -0.26 -32.31
C ASP A 69 -3.15 -0.64 -30.97
N PRO A 70 -4.02 -1.67 -30.95
CA PRO A 70 -4.79 -1.99 -29.76
C PRO A 70 -3.93 -2.52 -28.61
N GLU A 71 -2.83 -3.21 -28.91
CA GLU A 71 -1.90 -3.74 -27.90
C GLU A 71 -1.17 -2.60 -27.18
N VAL A 72 -0.59 -1.67 -27.95
CA VAL A 72 0.10 -0.49 -27.41
C VAL A 72 -0.85 0.39 -26.60
N ILE A 73 -2.10 0.57 -27.07
CA ILE A 73 -3.13 1.29 -26.31
C ILE A 73 -3.39 0.64 -24.94
N ASN A 74 -3.39 -0.70 -24.86
CA ASN A 74 -3.58 -1.40 -23.60
C ASN A 74 -2.39 -1.23 -22.65
N GLU A 75 -1.16 -1.31 -23.15
CA GLU A 75 0.03 -1.03 -22.35
C GLU A 75 0.05 0.40 -21.80
N LEU A 76 -0.32 1.38 -22.64
CA LEU A 76 -0.45 2.78 -22.24
C LEU A 76 -1.51 2.97 -21.14
N LYS A 77 -2.66 2.29 -21.26
CA LYS A 77 -3.71 2.29 -20.22
C LYS A 77 -3.20 1.68 -18.91
N ASP A 78 -2.47 0.58 -18.98
CA ASP A 78 -1.92 -0.09 -17.80
C ASP A 78 -0.90 0.79 -17.08
N ARG A 79 -0.02 1.45 -17.85
CA ARG A 79 0.92 2.44 -17.31
C ARG A 79 0.19 3.61 -16.65
N MET A 80 -0.82 4.18 -17.32
CA MET A 80 -1.66 5.23 -16.73
C MET A 80 -2.35 4.77 -15.44
N ALA A 81 -2.83 3.52 -15.39
CA ALA A 81 -3.46 2.96 -14.22
C ALA A 81 -2.45 2.77 -13.08
N GLN A 82 -1.21 2.36 -13.38
CA GLN A 82 -0.12 2.27 -12.40
C GLN A 82 0.18 3.63 -11.75
N ILE A 83 0.38 4.67 -12.56
CA ILE A 83 0.59 6.04 -12.07
C ILE A 83 -0.61 6.49 -11.22
N GLY A 84 -1.84 6.19 -11.67
CA GLY A 84 -3.05 6.48 -10.93
C GLY A 84 -3.14 5.77 -9.57
N ARG A 85 -2.68 4.52 -9.46
CA ARG A 85 -2.60 3.78 -8.19
C ARG A 85 -1.55 4.39 -7.27
N GLU A 86 -0.40 4.76 -7.82
CA GLU A 86 0.70 5.36 -7.06
C GLU A 86 0.27 6.68 -6.41
N LEU A 87 -0.29 7.62 -7.18
CA LEU A 87 -0.78 8.90 -6.66
C LEU A 87 -1.86 8.71 -5.59
N LYS A 88 -2.83 7.81 -5.81
CA LYS A 88 -3.86 7.49 -4.81
C LYS A 88 -3.25 6.96 -3.51
N SER A 89 -2.27 6.06 -3.61
CA SER A 89 -1.59 5.52 -2.44
C SER A 89 -0.85 6.60 -1.66
N ALA A 90 -0.21 7.54 -2.35
CA ALA A 90 0.50 8.66 -1.75
C ALA A 90 -0.44 9.58 -0.97
N VAL A 91 -1.63 9.89 -1.53
CA VAL A 91 -2.67 10.68 -0.86
C VAL A 91 -3.16 9.99 0.40
N THR A 92 -3.50 8.69 0.34
CA THR A 92 -3.95 7.97 1.55
C THR A 92 -2.91 7.91 2.66
N LYS A 93 -1.61 7.80 2.32
CA LYS A 93 -0.53 7.86 3.31
C LYS A 93 -0.36 9.27 3.90
N HIS A 94 -0.75 10.31 3.15
CA HIS A 94 -0.66 11.69 3.60
C HIS A 94 -1.74 12.00 4.63
N THR A 95 -3.00 11.68 4.33
CA THR A 95 -4.14 11.93 5.23
C THR A 95 -3.95 11.25 6.59
N ASP A 96 -3.42 10.02 6.60
CA ASP A 96 -3.06 9.30 7.81
C ASP A 96 -2.06 10.06 8.68
N LYS A 97 -1.03 10.62 8.06
CA LYS A 97 0.02 11.38 8.73
C LYS A 97 -0.50 12.72 9.24
N GLU A 98 -1.33 13.39 8.47
CA GLU A 98 -1.98 14.65 8.86
C GLU A 98 -2.84 14.47 10.09
N ILE A 99 -3.71 13.45 10.10
CA ILE A 99 -4.55 13.11 11.27
C ILE A 99 -3.70 12.91 12.52
N ILE A 100 -2.61 12.14 12.40
CA ILE A 100 -1.70 11.88 13.52
C ILE A 100 -0.98 13.16 13.95
N ALA A 101 -0.54 13.99 13.01
CA ALA A 101 0.18 15.23 13.28
C ALA A 101 -0.73 16.26 13.98
N GLU A 102 -1.96 16.43 13.51
CA GLU A 102 -2.98 17.28 14.12
C GLU A 102 -3.29 16.82 15.55
N HIS A 103 -3.48 15.51 15.74
CA HIS A 103 -3.71 14.94 17.07
C HIS A 103 -2.53 15.23 18.00
N LYS A 104 -1.30 14.95 17.56
CA LYS A 104 -0.08 15.25 18.33
C LYS A 104 0.03 16.73 18.68
N LYS A 105 -0.39 17.64 17.79
CA LYS A 105 -0.38 19.08 18.06
C LYS A 105 -1.37 19.44 19.18
N LYS A 106 -2.61 18.94 19.09
CA LYS A 106 -3.66 19.15 20.12
C LYS A 106 -3.23 18.61 21.49
N GLU A 107 -2.66 17.40 21.52
CA GLU A 107 -2.19 16.79 22.76
C GLU A 107 -1.00 17.53 23.36
N ARG A 108 -0.09 18.07 22.53
CA ARG A 108 1.01 18.91 23.01
C ARG A 108 0.48 20.18 23.68
N GLU A 109 -0.57 20.79 23.13
CA GLU A 109 -1.21 21.97 23.73
C GLU A 109 -1.95 21.61 25.03
N ALA A 110 -2.61 20.46 25.09
CA ALA A 110 -3.26 19.97 26.31
C ALA A 110 -2.25 19.62 27.42
N ALA A 111 -1.13 19.01 27.05
CA ALA A 111 -0.04 18.68 27.97
C ALA A 111 0.61 19.94 28.56
N LYS A 112 0.78 21.00 27.76
CA LYS A 112 1.21 22.32 28.27
C LYS A 112 0.27 22.88 29.33
N LYS A 113 -1.03 22.55 29.26
CA LYS A 113 -2.05 22.93 30.25
C LYS A 113 -2.10 21.98 31.46
N GLY A 114 -1.17 21.02 31.57
CA GLY A 114 -1.10 20.05 32.67
C GLY A 114 -1.98 18.81 32.51
N LYS A 115 -2.69 18.64 31.38
CA LYS A 115 -3.47 17.42 31.13
C LYS A 115 -2.55 16.27 30.73
N ARG A 116 -2.95 15.04 31.04
CA ARG A 116 -2.22 13.83 30.63
C ARG A 116 -2.34 13.64 29.11
N PRO A 117 -1.22 13.49 28.37
CA PRO A 117 -1.27 13.33 26.92
C PRO A 117 -1.91 11.99 26.53
N TYR A 118 -2.82 12.01 25.55
CA TYR A 118 -3.49 10.84 25.03
C TYR A 118 -3.00 10.48 23.62
N TYR A 119 -2.60 9.24 23.40
CA TYR A 119 -2.20 8.75 22.08
C TYR A 119 -3.37 8.06 21.38
N LEU A 120 -3.63 8.48 20.14
CA LEU A 120 -4.76 7.96 19.38
C LEU A 120 -4.58 6.49 19.04
N LYS A 121 -5.60 5.67 19.33
CA LYS A 121 -5.61 4.26 18.94
C LYS A 121 -5.78 4.12 17.43
N LYS A 122 -5.27 3.01 16.87
CA LYS A 122 -5.45 2.67 15.45
C LYS A 122 -6.93 2.58 15.04
N SER A 123 -7.83 2.20 15.95
CA SER A 123 -9.28 2.21 15.71
C SER A 123 -9.80 3.61 15.45
N ASP A 124 -9.33 4.58 16.20
CA ASP A 124 -9.87 5.94 16.18
C ASP A 124 -9.33 6.71 14.98
N ILE A 125 -8.06 6.46 14.60
CA ILE A 125 -7.49 6.90 13.32
C ILE A 125 -8.36 6.41 12.15
N ARG A 126 -8.82 5.15 12.17
CA ARG A 126 -9.70 4.61 11.12
C ARG A 126 -11.07 5.30 11.11
N LYS A 127 -11.64 5.61 12.28
CA LYS A 127 -12.92 6.33 12.39
C LYS A 127 -12.80 7.74 11.81
N GLN A 128 -11.75 8.48 12.14
CA GLN A 128 -11.51 9.83 11.61
C GLN A 128 -11.38 9.84 10.09
N LYS A 129 -10.65 8.89 9.50
CA LYS A 129 -10.60 8.74 8.04
C LYS A 129 -11.95 8.44 7.41
N LEU A 130 -12.78 7.63 8.07
CA LEU A 130 -14.13 7.32 7.58
C LEU A 130 -15.01 8.58 7.59
N ILE A 131 -14.88 9.43 8.60
CA ILE A 131 -15.59 10.71 8.70
C ILE A 131 -15.14 11.66 7.58
N GLN A 132 -13.84 11.88 7.40
CA GLN A 132 -13.31 12.72 6.32
C GLN A 132 -13.79 12.24 4.95
N LYS A 133 -13.70 10.93 4.70
CA LYS A 133 -14.17 10.33 3.45
C LYS A 133 -15.68 10.49 3.25
N TYR A 134 -16.47 10.43 4.33
CA TYR A 134 -17.91 10.65 4.27
C TYR A 134 -18.22 12.10 3.87
N GLU A 135 -17.52 13.07 4.44
CA GLU A 135 -17.67 14.49 4.12
C GLU A 135 -17.30 14.79 2.65
N GLU A 136 -16.18 14.23 2.16
CA GLU A 136 -15.77 14.31 0.75
C GLU A 136 -16.85 13.75 -0.20
N LEU A 137 -17.41 12.58 0.13
CA LEU A 137 -18.44 11.93 -0.68
C LEU A 137 -19.78 12.67 -0.63
N LYS A 138 -20.12 13.26 0.52
CA LYS A 138 -21.30 14.10 0.69
C LYS A 138 -21.18 15.37 -0.15
N GLY A 139 -20.02 16.03 -0.11
CA GLY A 139 -19.74 17.24 -0.91
C GLY A 139 -19.75 16.99 -2.43
N THR A 140 -19.35 15.79 -2.86
CA THR A 140 -19.37 15.41 -4.29
C THR A 140 -20.70 14.83 -4.77
N GLY A 141 -21.68 14.63 -3.88
CA GLY A 141 -22.99 14.03 -4.20
C GLY A 141 -22.93 12.52 -4.54
N LYS A 142 -21.81 11.85 -4.31
CA LYS A 142 -21.59 10.42 -4.66
C LYS A 142 -21.85 9.46 -3.51
N LEU A 143 -22.45 9.95 -2.42
CA LEU A 143 -22.65 9.21 -1.18
C LEU A 143 -23.56 7.98 -1.37
N GLU A 144 -24.74 8.14 -1.96
CA GLU A 144 -25.70 7.05 -2.17
C GLU A 144 -25.09 5.92 -3.03
N SER A 145 -24.48 6.26 -4.16
CA SER A 145 -23.78 5.28 -5.02
C SER A 145 -22.68 4.53 -4.26
N PHE A 146 -21.98 5.19 -3.34
CA PHE A 146 -20.95 4.55 -2.52
C PHE A 146 -21.56 3.59 -1.50
N LEU A 147 -22.67 3.97 -0.85
CA LEU A 147 -23.41 3.13 0.09
C LEU A 147 -23.99 1.91 -0.62
N ASP A 148 -24.58 2.07 -1.80
CA ASP A 148 -25.14 0.95 -2.57
C ASP A 148 -24.06 -0.04 -3.00
N LYS A 149 -22.92 0.46 -3.47
CA LYS A 149 -21.75 -0.39 -3.76
C LYS A 149 -21.25 -1.12 -2.50
N LYS A 150 -21.31 -0.46 -1.33
CA LYS A 150 -20.90 -1.07 -0.06
C LYS A 150 -21.90 -2.15 0.38
N ARG A 151 -23.21 -1.88 0.29
CA ARG A 151 -24.30 -2.84 0.54
C ARG A 151 -24.16 -4.07 -0.36
N ARG A 152 -23.99 -3.88 -1.68
CA ARG A 152 -23.78 -4.99 -2.63
C ARG A 152 -22.55 -5.83 -2.31
N LYS A 153 -21.44 -5.20 -1.92
CA LYS A 153 -20.21 -5.92 -1.51
C LYS A 153 -20.38 -6.68 -0.20
N ASN A 154 -21.14 -6.15 0.75
CA ASN A 154 -21.42 -6.84 2.01
C ASN A 154 -22.34 -8.04 1.76
N ALA A 155 -23.45 -7.86 1.02
CA ALA A 155 -24.34 -8.96 0.65
C ALA A 155 -23.60 -10.09 -0.10
N ALA A 156 -22.72 -9.75 -1.05
CA ALA A 156 -21.90 -10.75 -1.75
C ALA A 156 -20.92 -11.50 -0.81
N LYS A 157 -20.42 -10.84 0.24
CA LYS A 157 -19.59 -11.50 1.26
C LYS A 157 -20.42 -12.42 2.14
N ASP A 158 -21.60 -11.97 2.54
CA ASP A 158 -22.52 -12.76 3.36
C ASP A 158 -22.93 -14.01 2.59
N HIS A 159 -23.30 -13.88 1.31
CA HIS A 159 -23.60 -14.99 0.41
C HIS A 159 -22.44 -15.98 0.25
N ARG A 160 -21.17 -15.53 0.27
CA ARG A 160 -20.01 -16.42 0.17
C ARG A 160 -19.91 -17.41 1.34
N TYR A 161 -20.36 -17.01 2.53
CA TYR A 161 -20.32 -17.84 3.72
C TYR A 161 -21.66 -18.48 4.06
N MET A 162 -22.68 -18.31 3.20
CA MET A 162 -23.94 -19.02 3.35
C MET A 162 -23.76 -20.49 2.93
N PRO A 163 -24.17 -21.46 3.77
CA PRO A 163 -24.14 -22.86 3.39
C PRO A 163 -25.06 -23.08 2.19
N TYR A 164 -24.62 -23.90 1.22
CA TYR A 164 -25.47 -24.28 0.09
C TYR A 164 -26.66 -25.11 0.59
N ARG A 165 -27.83 -24.84 0.02
CA ARG A 165 -29.03 -25.66 0.25
C ARG A 165 -28.74 -27.08 -0.24
N ARG A 166 -28.89 -28.06 0.64
CA ARG A 166 -28.76 -29.48 0.29
C ARG A 166 -29.82 -29.81 -0.77
N PRO A 167 -29.47 -30.44 -1.92
CA PRO A 167 -30.47 -30.87 -2.89
C PRO A 167 -31.43 -31.85 -2.20
N ALA A 168 -32.72 -31.69 -2.44
CA ALA A 168 -33.73 -32.63 -1.95
C ALA A 168 -33.56 -33.95 -2.72
N GLU A 169 -33.41 -35.06 -1.98
CA GLU A 169 -33.37 -36.40 -2.55
C GLU A 169 -34.72 -36.68 -3.23
N GLN A 170 -34.67 -37.11 -4.50
CA GLN A 170 -35.82 -37.54 -5.30
C GLN A 170 -35.97 -39.06 -5.22
#